data_AF-A0A7J9ILW8-F1
#
_entry.id   AF-A0A7J9ILW8-F1
#
_cell.length_a   1.000
_cell.length_b   1.000
_cell.length_c   1.000
_cell.angle_alpha   90.00
_cell.angle_beta   90.00
_cell.angle_gamma   90.00
#
_symmetry.space_group_name_H-M   'P 1'
#
loop_
_entity.id
_entity.type
_entity.pdbx_description
1 polymer ?
#
loop_
_entity_poly.entity_id
_entity_poly.type
_entity_poly.pdbx_seq_one_letter_code
_entity_poly.pdbx_strand_id
1 'polypeptide(L)'
;MYSRNGGKNWIKSMILTASLFPFLCFGIGFLLNTVAIFYGSLAAIPFGTMVVVFVIWAFISFPLALLGTVVGRNWSGAPNNPCRVKTIPRPIPEKKWYLTPSVVSMMGGLLPFGSIFIEMYFVFTSFWNYKVKFFFLRLLRLWFYAAGLPDSHHCNHLRYDRGDIFLAKC
;
A
#
# COMPACT_ATOMS: atom_id res chain seq x y z
N MET A 1 5.31 -7.39 -12.03
CA MET A 1 6.50 -6.63 -12.50
C MET A 1 7.82 -7.24 -12.06
N TYR A 2 8.09 -7.43 -10.76
CA TYR A 2 9.38 -8.00 -10.28
C TYR A 2 9.82 -9.30 -10.99
N SER A 3 8.90 -10.24 -11.18
CA SER A 3 9.17 -11.50 -11.91
C SER A 3 9.43 -11.30 -13.41
N ARG A 4 8.87 -10.25 -14.02
CA ARG A 4 9.01 -9.95 -15.46
C ARG A 4 10.34 -9.25 -15.78
N ASN A 5 10.93 -8.57 -14.80
CA ASN A 5 12.21 -7.88 -14.92
C ASN A 5 13.43 -8.75 -14.51
N GLY A 6 13.26 -10.08 -14.43
CA GLY A 6 14.36 -11.00 -14.09
C GLY A 6 14.75 -11.04 -12.61
N GLY A 7 13.87 -10.56 -11.71
CA GLY A 7 14.11 -10.57 -10.27
C GLY A 7 14.17 -11.98 -9.68
N LYS A 8 15.34 -12.37 -9.16
CA LYS A 8 15.60 -13.71 -8.59
C LYS A 8 15.17 -13.83 -7.12
N ASN A 9 15.18 -12.74 -6.36
CA ASN A 9 14.97 -12.73 -4.90
C ASN A 9 13.49 -12.54 -4.51
N TRP A 10 12.59 -13.30 -5.14
CA TRP A 10 11.14 -13.13 -4.95
C TRP A 10 10.65 -13.53 -3.56
N ILE A 11 11.29 -14.51 -2.93
CA ILE A 11 10.96 -14.97 -1.57
C ILE A 11 11.21 -13.84 -0.57
N LYS A 12 12.34 -13.13 -0.67
CA LYS A 12 12.68 -12.02 0.22
C LYS A 12 11.68 -10.87 0.09
N SER A 13 11.29 -10.52 -1.12
CA SER A 13 10.28 -9.49 -1.37
C SER A 13 8.89 -9.90 -0.86
N MET A 14 8.51 -11.17 -0.99
CA MET A 14 7.26 -11.68 -0.44
C MET A 14 7.26 -11.59 1.08
N ILE A 15 8.29 -12.11 1.75
CA ILE A 15 8.37 -12.09 3.22
C ILE A 15 8.34 -10.65 3.72
N LEU A 16 9.13 -9.75 3.12
CA LEU A 16 9.17 -8.35 3.53
C LEU A 16 7.81 -7.67 3.41
N THR A 17 7.06 -7.92 2.32
CA THR A 17 5.75 -7.29 2.13
C THR A 17 4.67 -7.92 3.01
N ALA A 18 4.72 -9.23 3.24
CA ALA A 18 3.76 -9.95 4.07
C ALA A 18 3.94 -9.70 5.57
N SER A 19 5.18 -9.48 6.05
CA SER A 19 5.47 -9.34 7.48
C SER A 19 5.65 -7.90 7.96
N LEU A 20 6.06 -6.96 7.09
CA LEU A 20 6.43 -5.61 7.55
C LEU A 20 5.26 -4.86 8.19
N PHE A 21 4.07 -4.89 7.60
CA PHE A 21 2.90 -4.21 8.18
C PHE A 21 2.38 -4.89 9.46
N PRO A 22 2.10 -6.22 9.47
CA PRO A 22 1.62 -6.90 10.67
C PRO A 22 2.59 -6.78 11.85
N PHE A 23 3.90 -6.91 11.60
CA PHE A 23 4.91 -6.80 12.65
C PHE A 23 4.97 -5.38 13.25
N LEU A 24 4.78 -4.35 12.43
CA LEU A 24 4.71 -2.96 12.89
C LEU A 24 3.49 -2.74 13.79
N CYS A 25 2.32 -3.26 13.39
CA CYS A 25 1.11 -3.22 14.21
C CYS A 25 1.28 -3.99 15.53
N PHE A 26 1.88 -5.19 15.49
CA PHE A 26 2.19 -5.96 16.70
C PHE A 26 3.16 -5.21 17.62
N GLY A 27 4.20 -4.57 17.08
CA GLY A 27 5.15 -3.78 17.85
C GLY A 27 4.47 -2.61 18.59
N ILE A 28 3.64 -1.84 17.88
CA ILE A 28 2.86 -0.74 18.48
C ILE A 28 1.89 -1.29 19.54
N GLY A 29 1.14 -2.35 19.21
CA GLY A 29 0.21 -2.98 20.13
C GLY A 29 0.89 -3.53 21.38
N PHE A 30 2.07 -4.13 21.26
CA PHE A 30 2.85 -4.63 22.38
C PHE A 30 3.36 -3.51 23.29
N LEU A 31 3.84 -2.41 22.72
CA LEU A 31 4.25 -1.23 23.49
C LEU A 31 3.07 -0.63 24.26
N LEU A 32 1.95 -0.40 23.57
CA LEU A 32 0.74 0.13 24.21
C LEU A 32 0.20 -0.82 25.28
N ASN A 33 0.25 -2.13 25.05
CA ASN A 33 -0.19 -3.13 26.02
C ASN A 33 0.72 -3.17 27.25
N THR A 34 2.03 -3.02 27.06
CA THR A 34 2.99 -2.93 28.17
C THR A 34 2.66 -1.71 29.04
N VAL A 35 2.41 -0.55 28.43
CA VAL A 35 1.97 0.65 29.14
C VAL A 35 0.63 0.44 29.84
N ALA A 36 -0.35 -0.20 29.19
CA ALA A 36 -1.66 -0.48 29.78
C ALA A 36 -1.58 -1.37 31.03
N ILE A 37 -0.68 -2.35 31.04
CA ILE A 37 -0.41 -3.21 32.20
C ILE A 37 0.20 -2.41 33.34
N PHE A 38 1.16 -1.51 33.07
CA PHE A 38 1.74 -0.63 34.09
C PHE A 38 0.71 0.25 34.80
N TYR A 39 -0.27 0.78 34.06
CA TYR A 39 -1.34 1.62 34.60
C TYR A 39 -2.55 0.81 35.15
N GLY A 40 -2.49 -0.53 35.14
CA GLY A 40 -3.59 -1.37 35.63
C GLY A 40 -4.90 -1.19 34.86
N SER A 41 -4.83 -0.82 33.58
CA SER A 41 -6.02 -0.49 32.79
C SER A 41 -6.81 -1.74 32.41
N LEU A 42 -8.15 -1.65 32.46
CA LEU A 42 -9.07 -2.68 31.94
C LEU A 42 -8.97 -2.84 30.40
N ALA A 43 -8.30 -1.91 29.71
CA ALA A 43 -7.98 -2.01 28.30
C ALA A 43 -6.71 -2.86 28.01
N ALA A 44 -6.08 -3.44 29.04
CA ALA A 44 -4.97 -4.36 28.87
C ALA A 44 -5.45 -5.61 28.14
N ILE A 45 -4.81 -5.89 27.01
CA ILE A 45 -5.10 -7.03 26.15
C ILE A 45 -4.50 -8.28 26.81
N PRO A 46 -5.30 -9.30 27.17
CA PRO A 46 -4.79 -10.50 27.81
C PRO A 46 -3.85 -11.24 26.86
N PHE A 47 -2.73 -11.74 27.39
CA PHE A 47 -1.66 -12.37 26.61
C PHE A 47 -2.16 -13.42 25.60
N GLY A 48 -3.18 -14.20 25.97
CA GLY A 48 -3.78 -15.21 25.09
C GLY A 48 -4.31 -14.64 23.77
N THR A 49 -4.90 -13.45 23.77
CA THR A 49 -5.41 -12.84 22.53
C THR A 49 -4.28 -12.37 21.61
N MET A 50 -3.15 -11.90 22.14
CA MET A 50 -1.97 -11.56 21.32
C MET A 50 -1.43 -12.79 20.59
N VAL A 51 -1.37 -13.92 21.29
CA VAL A 51 -0.96 -15.21 20.70
C VAL A 51 -1.96 -15.67 19.64
N VAL A 52 -3.26 -15.59 19.93
CA VAL A 52 -4.31 -15.97 18.96
C VAL A 52 -4.23 -15.14 17.68
N VAL A 53 -4.07 -13.81 17.78
CA VAL A 53 -3.93 -12.94 16.59
C VAL A 53 -2.67 -13.32 15.80
N PHE A 54 -1.57 -13.64 16.48
CA PHE A 54 -0.33 -14.04 15.81
C PHE A 54 -0.49 -15.36 15.07
N VAL A 55 -1.16 -16.35 15.69
CA VAL A 55 -1.47 -17.65 15.08
C VAL A 55 -2.38 -17.48 13.87
N ILE A 56 -3.47 -16.72 13.99
CA ILE A 56 -4.39 -16.44 12.87
C ILE A 56 -3.63 -15.81 11.70
N TRP A 57 -2.78 -14.84 11.98
CA TRP A 57 -1.95 -14.21 10.96
C TRP A 57 -0.97 -15.21 10.30
N ALA A 58 -0.27 -16.02 11.09
CA ALA A 58 0.70 -16.99 10.60
C ALA A 58 0.04 -18.11 9.76
N PHE A 59 -1.16 -18.55 10.12
CA PHE A 59 -1.85 -19.66 9.44
C PHE A 59 -2.81 -19.22 8.33
N ILE A 60 -3.24 -17.96 8.30
CA ILE A 60 -4.16 -17.48 7.26
C ILE A 60 -3.44 -16.50 6.33
N SER A 61 -2.94 -15.38 6.86
CA SER A 61 -2.38 -14.31 6.04
C SER A 61 -1.10 -14.71 5.33
N PHE A 62 -0.19 -15.39 6.03
CA PHE A 62 1.08 -15.82 5.45
C PHE A 62 0.94 -16.86 4.32
N PRO A 63 0.20 -17.97 4.46
CA PRO A 63 0.01 -18.91 3.36
C PRO A 63 -0.82 -18.31 2.23
N LEU A 64 -1.80 -17.45 2.52
CA LEU A 64 -2.55 -16.77 1.47
C LEU A 64 -1.66 -15.83 0.64
N ALA A 65 -0.74 -15.11 1.29
CA ALA A 65 0.26 -14.29 0.60
C ALA A 65 1.19 -15.16 -0.25
N LEU A 66 1.67 -16.29 0.27
CA LEU A 66 2.49 -17.25 -0.48
C LEU A 66 1.74 -17.74 -1.73
N LEU A 67 0.51 -18.25 -1.56
CA LEU A 67 -0.32 -18.73 -2.66
C LEU A 67 -0.59 -17.64 -3.69
N GLY A 68 -0.94 -16.43 -3.25
CA GLY A 68 -1.15 -15.27 -4.12
C GLY A 68 0.10 -14.92 -4.93
N THR A 69 1.29 -14.97 -4.32
CA THR A 69 2.54 -14.74 -5.05
C THR A 69 2.88 -15.85 -6.04
N VAL A 70 2.62 -17.12 -5.72
CA VAL A 70 2.86 -18.25 -6.62
C VAL A 70 1.90 -18.20 -7.82
N VAL A 71 0.60 -18.04 -7.57
CA VAL A 71 -0.42 -17.94 -8.62
C VAL A 71 -0.19 -16.70 -9.49
N GLY A 72 0.10 -15.54 -8.89
CA GLY A 72 0.38 -14.31 -9.61
C GLY A 72 1.64 -14.40 -10.48
N ARG A 73 2.62 -15.22 -10.10
CA ARG A 73 3.81 -15.51 -10.92
C ARG A 73 3.49 -16.44 -12.08
N ASN A 74 2.70 -17.48 -11.85
CA ASN A 74 2.27 -18.41 -12.90
C ASN A 74 1.38 -17.72 -13.95
N TRP A 75 0.48 -16.83 -13.52
CA TRP A 75 -0.38 -16.05 -14.44
C TRP A 75 0.39 -14.93 -15.16
N SER A 76 1.48 -14.41 -14.60
CA SER A 76 2.15 -13.19 -15.11
C SER A 76 2.62 -13.24 -16.58
N GLY A 77 2.63 -14.41 -17.22
CA GLY A 77 2.91 -14.61 -18.64
C GLY A 77 4.31 -14.17 -19.05
N ALA A 78 4.68 -14.43 -20.31
CA ALA A 78 5.90 -13.86 -20.86
C ALA A 78 5.78 -12.32 -20.93
N PRO A 79 6.84 -11.55 -20.62
CA PRO A 79 6.83 -10.11 -20.80
C PRO A 79 6.59 -9.76 -22.27
N ASN A 80 5.40 -9.25 -22.61
CA ASN A 80 5.13 -8.68 -23.92
C ASN A 80 5.76 -7.28 -24.00
N ASN A 81 7.07 -7.26 -24.27
CA ASN A 81 7.80 -6.02 -24.41
C ASN A 81 7.62 -5.51 -25.86
N PRO A 82 7.21 -4.25 -26.07
CA PRO A 82 6.92 -3.70 -27.41
C PRO A 82 8.16 -3.67 -28.32
N CYS A 83 9.36 -3.87 -27.76
CA CYS A 83 10.62 -3.90 -28.49
C CYS A 83 11.46 -5.11 -28.04
N ARG A 84 12.14 -5.75 -29.00
CA ARG A 84 13.14 -6.80 -28.72
C ARG A 84 14.28 -6.21 -27.88
N VAL A 85 14.38 -6.64 -26.62
CA VAL A 85 15.40 -6.16 -25.70
C VAL A 85 16.77 -6.70 -26.13
N LYS A 86 17.74 -5.81 -26.35
CA LYS A 86 19.13 -6.19 -26.64
C LYS A 86 19.78 -6.69 -25.34
N THR A 87 20.35 -7.89 -25.35
CA THR A 87 20.97 -8.54 -24.16
C THR A 87 22.31 -7.95 -23.76
N ILE A 88 22.87 -7.02 -24.54
CA ILE A 88 24.13 -6.35 -24.20
C ILE A 88 23.86 -5.38 -23.03
N PRO A 89 24.47 -5.60 -21.85
CA PRO A 89 24.28 -4.72 -20.71
C PRO A 89 24.90 -3.37 -21.04
N ARG A 90 24.07 -2.32 -21.00
CA ARG A 90 24.55 -0.94 -21.12
C ARG A 90 25.22 -0.58 -19.78
N PRO A 91 26.31 0.21 -19.77
CA PRO A 91 26.89 0.70 -18.53
C PRO A 91 25.83 1.49 -17.74
N ILE A 92 25.54 1.02 -16.53
CA ILE A 92 24.55 1.65 -15.64
C ILE A 92 25.27 2.82 -14.95
N PRO A 93 24.76 4.06 -15.04
CA PRO A 93 25.37 5.17 -14.32
C PRO A 93 25.36 4.89 -12.81
N GLU A 94 26.39 5.37 -12.10
CA GLU A 94 26.45 5.19 -10.65
C GLU A 94 25.22 5.81 -9.98
N LYS A 95 24.56 5.02 -9.14
CA LYS A 95 23.35 5.44 -8.44
C LYS A 95 23.70 6.56 -7.45
N LYS A 96 23.04 7.72 -7.59
CA LYS A 96 23.15 8.80 -6.62
C LYS A 96 22.44 8.42 -5.32
N TRP A 97 22.88 9.01 -4.20
CA TRP A 97 22.39 8.67 -2.85
C TRP A 97 20.86 8.81 -2.69
N TYR A 98 20.26 9.82 -3.32
CA TYR A 98 18.81 10.09 -3.29
C TYR A 98 17.99 9.13 -4.17
N LEU A 99 18.62 8.42 -5.11
CA LEU A 99 17.98 7.40 -5.95
C LEU A 99 18.02 6.00 -5.32
N THR A 100 18.47 5.89 -4.07
CA THR A 100 18.42 4.63 -3.35
C THR A 100 16.95 4.26 -3.06
N PRO A 101 16.56 2.98 -3.23
CA PRO A 101 15.16 2.57 -3.15
C PRO A 101 14.53 2.85 -1.78
N SER A 102 15.33 2.85 -0.71
CA SER A 102 14.89 3.23 0.63
C SER A 102 14.49 4.71 0.71
N VAL A 103 15.36 5.61 0.26
CA VAL A 103 15.11 7.06 0.28
C VAL A 103 13.92 7.42 -0.61
N VAL A 104 13.85 6.86 -1.81
CA VAL A 104 12.72 7.07 -2.73
C VAL A 104 11.41 6.54 -2.12
N SER A 105 11.43 5.39 -1.44
CA SER A 105 10.22 4.86 -0.78
C SER A 105 9.72 5.74 0.37
N MET A 106 10.63 6.33 1.15
CA MET A 106 10.27 7.25 2.24
C MET A 106 9.73 8.58 1.73
N MET A 107 10.42 9.19 0.76
CA MET A 107 9.98 10.46 0.17
C MET A 107 8.67 10.30 -0.61
N GLY A 108 8.51 9.19 -1.34
CA GLY A 108 7.29 8.87 -2.06
C GLY A 108 6.10 8.55 -1.14
N GLY A 109 6.35 7.94 0.02
CA GLY A 109 5.31 7.63 1.01
C GLY A 109 4.82 8.84 1.81
N LEU A 110 5.62 9.90 1.91
CA LEU A 110 5.25 11.12 2.64
C LEU A 110 4.09 11.87 1.99
N LEU A 111 4.02 11.89 0.65
CA LEU A 111 2.95 12.54 -0.11
C LEU A 111 1.55 11.97 0.17
N PRO A 112 1.30 10.65 -0.01
CA PRO A 112 0.00 10.06 0.32
C PRO A 112 -0.27 10.09 1.83
N PHE A 113 0.76 9.99 2.69
CA PHE A 113 0.58 10.13 4.14
C PHE A 113 0.06 11.52 4.53
N GLY A 114 0.67 12.60 4.01
CA GLY A 114 0.23 13.97 4.26
C GLY A 114 -1.19 14.22 3.75
N SER A 115 -1.54 13.69 2.57
CA SER A 115 -2.89 13.81 2.01
C SER A 115 -3.95 13.18 2.91
N ILE A 116 -3.69 11.98 3.45
CA ILE A 116 -4.64 11.29 4.34
C ILE A 116 -4.69 11.97 5.72
N PHE A 117 -3.54 12.42 6.24
CA PHE A 117 -3.44 13.05 7.56
C PHE A 117 -4.24 14.35 7.65
N ILE A 118 -4.16 15.20 6.62
CA ILE A 118 -4.93 16.46 6.57
C ILE A 118 -6.43 16.16 6.61
N GLU A 119 -6.89 15.16 5.84
CA GLU A 119 -8.30 14.79 5.81
C GLU A 119 -8.78 14.21 7.17
N MET A 120 -7.96 13.38 7.83
CA MET A 120 -8.25 12.86 9.17
C MET A 120 -8.31 13.95 10.24
N TYR A 121 -7.37 14.91 10.23
CA TYR A 121 -7.42 16.07 11.12
C TYR A 121 -8.75 16.82 10.98
N PHE A 122 -9.14 17.05 9.74
CA PHE A 122 -10.37 17.72 9.37
C PHE A 122 -11.64 17.00 9.80
N VAL A 123 -11.63 15.66 9.76
CA VAL A 123 -12.68 14.81 10.31
C VAL A 123 -12.78 14.98 11.83
N PHE A 124 -11.66 14.94 12.54
CA PHE A 124 -11.64 15.11 14.00
C PHE A 124 -12.10 16.51 14.44
N THR A 125 -11.65 17.58 13.77
CA THR A 125 -12.14 18.94 14.04
C THR A 125 -13.65 19.07 13.83
N SER A 126 -14.20 18.38 12.82
CA SER A 126 -15.64 18.42 12.53
C SER A 126 -16.48 17.72 13.60
N PHE A 127 -15.92 16.67 14.22
CA PHE A 127 -16.55 15.95 15.33
C PHE A 127 -16.69 16.83 16.57
N TRP A 128 -15.61 17.54 16.95
CA TRP A 128 -15.61 18.47 18.09
C TRP A 128 -16.50 19.70 17.90
N ASN A 129 -16.73 20.13 16.65
CA ASN A 129 -17.57 21.29 16.34
C ASN A 129 -19.06 20.92 16.09
N TYR A 130 -19.47 19.67 16.30
CA TYR A 130 -20.82 19.14 16.07
C TYR A 130 -21.39 19.39 14.65
N LYS A 131 -20.55 19.61 13.64
CA LYS A 131 -20.98 19.83 12.24
C LYS A 131 -21.11 18.52 11.49
N VAL A 132 -22.15 17.75 11.83
CA VAL A 132 -22.41 16.39 11.32
C VAL A 132 -22.48 16.31 9.79
N LYS A 133 -23.02 17.37 9.14
CA LYS A 133 -23.13 17.45 7.67
C LYS A 133 -21.76 17.48 6.98
N PHE A 134 -20.79 18.16 7.57
CA PHE A 134 -19.46 18.32 7.01
C PHE A 134 -18.59 17.08 7.21
N PHE A 135 -18.77 16.39 8.34
CA PHE A 135 -18.19 15.07 8.57
C PHE A 135 -18.63 14.04 7.51
N PHE A 136 -19.95 13.93 7.28
CA PHE A 136 -20.49 12.95 6.32
C PHE A 136 -20.03 13.23 4.89
N LEU A 137 -19.99 14.50 4.47
CA LEU A 137 -19.51 14.90 3.14
C LEU A 137 -18.02 14.57 2.92
N ARG A 138 -17.17 14.79 3.93
CA ARG A 138 -15.74 14.44 3.85
C ARG A 138 -15.52 12.93 3.82
N LEU A 139 -16.28 12.17 4.61
CA LEU A 139 -16.22 10.70 4.61
C LEU A 139 -16.69 10.10 3.28
N LEU A 140 -17.79 10.62 2.72
CA LEU A 140 -18.30 10.19 1.43
C LEU A 140 -17.29 10.46 0.31
N ARG A 141 -16.66 11.65 0.31
CA ARG A 141 -15.60 11.99 -0.65
C ARG A 141 -14.40 11.03 -0.57
N LEU A 142 -13.96 10.68 0.64
CA LEU A 142 -12.91 9.68 0.86
C LEU A 142 -13.31 8.31 0.31
N TRP A 143 -14.56 7.90 0.48
CA TRP A 143 -15.08 6.65 -0.06
C TRP A 143 -15.05 6.63 -1.59
N PHE A 144 -15.46 7.72 -2.25
CA PHE A 144 -15.33 7.88 -3.70
C PHE A 144 -13.87 7.83 -4.19
N TYR A 145 -12.96 8.50 -3.49
CA TYR A 145 -11.52 8.46 -3.78
C TYR A 145 -10.95 7.05 -3.63
N ALA A 146 -11.34 6.31 -2.58
CA ALA A 146 -10.87 4.96 -2.30
C ALA A 146 -11.48 3.90 -3.24
N ALA A 147 -12.72 4.11 -3.69
CA ALA A 147 -13.39 3.25 -4.68
C ALA A 147 -12.79 3.38 -6.09
N GLY A 148 -11.86 4.31 -6.31
CA GLY A 148 -11.18 4.47 -7.60
C GLY A 148 -12.14 4.87 -8.73
N LEU A 149 -13.29 5.48 -8.40
CA LEU A 149 -14.19 6.02 -9.41
C LEU A 149 -13.44 7.17 -10.09
N PRO A 150 -13.11 7.03 -11.39
CA PRO A 150 -12.31 8.04 -12.06
C PRO A 150 -13.09 9.34 -12.08
N ASP A 151 -12.51 10.39 -11.49
CA ASP A 151 -12.95 11.76 -11.72
C ASP A 151 -12.98 11.97 -13.23
N SER A 152 -14.18 12.10 -13.78
CA SER A 152 -14.45 12.21 -15.22
C SER A 152 -13.75 13.41 -15.86
N HIS A 153 -13.15 14.30 -15.06
CA HIS A 153 -12.37 15.45 -15.50
C HIS A 153 -10.99 15.09 -16.07
N HIS A 154 -10.35 13.99 -15.63
CA HIS A 154 -9.01 13.65 -16.13
C HIS A 154 -9.03 13.00 -17.52
N CYS A 155 -10.20 12.48 -17.94
CA CYS A 155 -10.42 11.85 -19.24
C CYS A 155 -10.46 12.88 -20.39
N ASN A 156 -10.73 14.15 -20.10
CA ASN A 156 -10.80 15.19 -21.13
C ASN A 156 -9.42 15.71 -21.57
N HIS A 157 -8.41 15.66 -20.69
CA HIS A 157 -7.08 16.16 -21.02
C HIS A 157 -6.28 15.17 -21.88
N LEU A 158 -6.47 13.85 -21.69
CA LEU A 158 -5.86 12.81 -22.53
C LEU A 158 -6.53 12.69 -23.91
N ARG A 159 -7.76 13.18 -24.06
CA ARG A 159 -8.47 13.26 -25.36
C ARG A 159 -7.84 14.26 -26.33
N TYR A 160 -7.17 15.31 -25.83
CA TYR A 160 -6.60 16.34 -26.68
C TYR A 160 -5.22 15.96 -27.24
N ASP A 161 -4.44 15.16 -26.49
CA ASP A 161 -3.05 14.83 -26.84
C ASP A 161 -2.92 13.68 -27.85
N ARG A 162 -3.97 12.86 -28.05
CA ARG A 162 -3.84 11.61 -28.81
C ARG A 162 -4.71 11.43 -30.04
N GLY A 163 -5.48 12.42 -30.50
CA GLY A 163 -6.02 12.46 -31.88
C GLY A 163 -6.70 11.23 -32.52
N ASP A 164 -6.97 10.15 -31.78
CA ASP A 164 -7.25 8.83 -32.36
C ASP A 164 -8.69 8.39 -32.10
N ILE A 165 -9.41 8.25 -33.21
CA ILE A 165 -10.84 7.95 -33.38
C ILE A 165 -11.22 6.48 -33.08
N PHE A 166 -10.32 5.60 -32.64
CA PHE A 166 -10.63 4.16 -32.58
C PHE A 166 -10.77 3.57 -31.17
N LEU A 167 -12.03 3.24 -30.87
CA LEU A 167 -12.53 2.17 -30.00
C LEU A 167 -12.16 2.21 -28.51
N ALA A 168 -13.10 2.81 -27.79
CA ALA A 168 -13.33 2.58 -26.37
C ALA A 168 -13.40 1.08 -26.03
N LYS A 169 -12.57 0.68 -25.06
CA LYS A 169 -13.00 -0.22 -24.00
C LYS A 169 -12.65 0.46 -22.69
N CYS A 170 -13.68 1.05 -22.07
CA CYS A 170 -13.71 1.19 -20.62
C CYS A 170 -13.57 -0.19 -19.98
#